data_AF-A0A659UER9-F1
#
_entry.id   AF-A0A659UER9-F1
#
_cell.length_a   1.000
_cell.length_b   1.000
_cell.length_c   1.000
_cell.angle_alpha   90.00
_cell.angle_beta   90.00
_cell.angle_gamma   90.00
#
_symmetry.space_group_name_H-M   'P 1'
#
loop_
_entity.id
_entity.type
_entity.pdbx_description
1 polymer ?
#
loop_
_entity_poly.entity_id
_entity_poly.type
_entity_poly.pdbx_seq_one_letter_code
_entity_poly.pdbx_strand_id
1 'polypeptide(L)'
;QRLLDRAAPAFEELVSAGEAARDVGQRPTGLLRLSVPRAVVPLILEPMIASFCRAYPEIELEIAASDEMVDLANGGFDAGIRLGQFVAPDMVA
;
A
#
# COMPACT_ATOMS: atom_id res chain seq x y z
N GLN A 1 10.83 -2.12 28.52
CA GLN A 1 9.36 -2.18 28.43
C GLN A 1 8.67 -0.85 28.72
N ARG A 2 8.52 -0.39 29.97
CA ARG A 2 7.77 0.84 30.31
C ARG A 2 8.06 2.11 29.48
N LEU A 3 9.30 2.32 29.03
CA LEU A 3 9.66 3.46 28.17
C LEU A 3 9.05 3.31 26.77
N LEU A 4 9.18 2.13 26.15
CA LEU A 4 8.62 1.83 24.83
C LEU A 4 7.09 1.88 24.88
N ASP A 5 6.48 1.29 25.91
CA ASP A 5 5.02 1.25 26.07
C ASP A 5 4.43 2.67 26.25
N ARG A 6 5.19 3.61 26.80
CA ARG A 6 4.77 5.02 26.94
C ARG A 6 5.15 5.91 25.75
N ALA A 7 6.19 5.57 25.01
CA ALA A 7 6.68 6.36 23.90
C ALA A 7 5.99 6.01 22.57
N ALA A 8 5.57 4.76 22.39
CA ALA A 8 4.95 4.29 21.14
C ALA A 8 3.71 5.11 20.72
N PRO A 9 2.75 5.44 21.59
CA PRO A 9 1.56 6.19 21.18
C PRO A 9 1.88 7.62 20.71
N ALA A 10 2.84 8.28 21.37
CA ALA A 10 3.28 9.62 20.99
C ALA A 10 4.05 9.62 19.66
N PHE A 11 4.76 8.53 19.37
CA PHE A 11 5.46 8.36 18.10
C PHE A 11 4.47 8.08 16.96
N GLU A 12 3.46 7.24 17.18
CA GLU A 12 2.36 7.00 16.24
C GLU A 12 1.60 8.30 15.93
N GLU A 13 1.34 9.13 16.94
CA GLU A 13 0.68 10.43 16.77
C GLU A 13 1.53 11.41 15.93
N LEU A 14 2.86 11.42 16.11
CA LEU A 14 3.77 12.20 15.28
C LEU A 14 3.83 11.72 13.83
N VAL A 15 3.82 10.40 13.61
CA VAL A 15 3.76 9.82 12.26
C VAL A 15 2.43 10.19 11.59
N SER A 16 1.31 10.00 12.27
CA SER A 16 -0.03 10.33 11.76
C SER A 16 -0.19 11.83 11.45
N ALA A 17 0.32 12.72 12.31
CA ALA A 17 0.31 14.16 12.05
C ALA A 17 1.18 14.52 10.84
N GLY A 18 2.30 13.82 10.63
CA GLY A 18 3.14 13.96 9.45
C GLY A 18 2.45 13.50 8.16
N GLU A 19 1.69 12.42 8.20
CA GLU A 19 0.88 11.93 7.07
C GLU A 19 -0.27 12.88 6.76
N ALA A 20 -1.01 13.32 7.78
CA ALA A 20 -2.10 14.29 7.62
C ALA A 20 -1.60 15.62 7.03
N ALA A 21 -0.39 16.07 7.40
CA ALA A 21 0.23 17.26 6.83
C ALA A 21 0.68 17.08 5.36
N ARG A 22 1.03 15.85 4.95
CA ARG A 22 1.34 15.51 3.55
C ARG A 22 0.09 15.47 2.68
N ASP A 23 -1.05 15.07 3.25
CA ASP A 23 -2.36 15.04 2.59
C ASP A 23 -2.91 16.44 2.26
N VAL A 24 -2.50 17.47 3.01
CA VAL A 24 -2.85 18.87 2.71
C VAL A 24 -1.95 19.42 1.60
N GLY A 25 -2.20 19.00 0.35
CA GLY A 25 -1.76 19.75 -0.83
C GLY A 25 -1.11 18.98 -1.96
N GLN A 26 -0.84 17.68 -1.81
CA GLN A 26 -0.32 16.87 -2.93
C GLN A 26 -1.37 15.84 -3.35
N ARG A 27 -2.02 16.07 -4.49
CA ARG A 27 -2.74 14.99 -5.16
C ARG A 27 -1.72 13.95 -5.64
N PRO A 28 -1.87 12.66 -5.32
CA PRO A 28 -0.98 11.63 -5.82
C PRO A 28 -1.13 11.52 -7.35
N THR A 29 0.00 11.40 -8.04
CA THR A 29 0.08 11.34 -9.50
C THR A 29 1.18 10.37 -9.92
N GLY A 30 1.12 9.86 -11.16
CA GLY A 30 2.13 8.97 -11.73
C GLY A 30 1.72 7.50 -11.79
N LEU A 31 2.69 6.61 -12.00
CA LEU A 31 2.44 5.18 -12.15
C LEU A 31 2.45 4.48 -10.79
N LEU A 32 1.40 3.70 -10.50
CA LEU A 32 1.30 2.82 -9.35
C LEU A 32 1.26 1.36 -9.83
N ARG A 33 2.30 0.58 -9.54
CA ARG A 33 2.46 -0.82 -9.95
C ARG A 33 2.22 -1.76 -8.76
N LEU A 34 1.15 -2.56 -8.86
CA LEU A 34 0.75 -3.53 -7.85
C LEU A 34 1.05 -4.95 -8.29
N SER A 35 1.65 -5.75 -7.41
CA SER A 35 1.76 -7.21 -7.58
C SER A 35 0.78 -7.92 -6.64
N VAL A 36 -0.15 -8.72 -7.19
CA VAL A 36 -1.20 -9.38 -6.39
C VAL A 36 -1.45 -10.82 -6.86
N PRO A 37 -1.89 -11.73 -5.95
CA PRO A 37 -2.42 -13.03 -6.33
C PRO A 37 -3.61 -12.88 -7.27
N ARG A 38 -3.75 -13.80 -8.22
CA ARG A 38 -4.84 -13.75 -9.21
C ARG A 38 -6.21 -13.74 -8.54
N ALA A 39 -6.35 -14.48 -7.45
CA ALA A 39 -7.59 -14.57 -6.67
C ALA A 39 -8.00 -13.23 -6.02
N VAL A 40 -7.06 -12.32 -5.76
CA VAL A 40 -7.33 -11.04 -5.09
C VAL A 40 -8.02 -10.05 -6.03
N VAL A 41 -7.77 -10.14 -7.35
CA VAL A 41 -8.30 -9.20 -8.33
C VAL A 41 -9.84 -9.12 -8.28
N PRO A 42 -10.61 -10.22 -8.47
CA PRO A 42 -12.06 -10.13 -8.44
C PRO A 42 -12.64 -9.94 -7.03
N LEU A 43 -11.94 -10.40 -5.98
CA LEU A 43 -12.46 -10.37 -4.62
C LEU A 43 -12.31 -9.00 -3.94
N ILE A 44 -11.23 -8.28 -4.25
CA ILE A 44 -10.84 -7.06 -3.53
C ILE A 44 -10.64 -5.89 -4.48
N LEU A 45 -9.93 -6.09 -5.60
CA LEU A 45 -9.56 -4.96 -6.46
C LEU A 45 -10.70 -4.50 -7.37
N GLU A 46 -11.39 -5.41 -8.05
CA GLU A 46 -12.49 -5.07 -8.96
C GLU A 46 -13.57 -4.17 -8.31
N PRO A 47 -14.04 -4.43 -7.08
CA PRO A 47 -15.01 -3.56 -6.42
C PRO A 47 -14.52 -2.13 -6.15
N MET A 48 -13.21 -1.92 -6.03
CA MET A 48 -12.63 -0.65 -5.56
C MET A 48 -11.91 0.15 -6.66
N ILE A 49 -11.39 -0.50 -7.70
CA ILE A 49 -10.60 0.12 -8.78
C ILE A 49 -11.36 1.30 -9.40
N ALA A 50 -12.65 1.11 -9.70
CA ALA A 50 -13.42 2.15 -10.36
C ALA A 50 -13.57 3.42 -9.49
N SER A 51 -13.76 3.27 -8.18
CA SER A 51 -13.77 4.41 -7.26
C SER A 51 -12.39 5.05 -7.10
N PHE A 52 -11.34 4.23 -7.04
CA PHE A 52 -9.96 4.71 -6.92
C PHE A 52 -9.56 5.56 -8.13
N CYS A 53 -9.74 5.06 -9.35
CA CYS A 53 -9.41 5.80 -10.57
C CYS A 53 -10.25 7.09 -10.74
N ARG A 54 -11.48 7.13 -10.20
CA ARG A 54 -12.27 8.37 -10.17
C ARG A 54 -11.77 9.39 -9.16
N ALA A 55 -11.28 8.91 -8.01
CA ALA A 55 -10.74 9.78 -6.96
C ALA A 55 -9.36 10.33 -7.32
N TYR A 56 -8.56 9.55 -8.05
CA TYR A 56 -7.18 9.85 -8.44
C TYR A 56 -6.96 9.66 -9.95
N PRO A 57 -7.55 10.52 -10.80
CA PRO A 57 -7.48 10.38 -12.25
C PRO A 57 -6.06 10.59 -12.82
N GLU A 58 -5.16 11.20 -12.05
CA GLU A 58 -3.76 11.41 -12.42
C GLU A 58 -2.84 10.21 -12.12
N ILE A 59 -3.39 9.12 -11.56
CA ILE A 59 -2.67 7.86 -11.33
C ILE A 59 -2.94 6.90 -12.48
N GLU A 60 -1.87 6.39 -13.08
CA GLU A 60 -1.92 5.21 -13.94
C GLU A 60 -1.72 3.96 -13.08
N LEU A 61 -2.66 3.03 -13.12
CA LEU A 61 -2.64 1.82 -12.29
C LEU A 61 -2.25 0.60 -13.13
N GLU A 62 -1.12 -0.03 -12.81
CA GLU A 62 -0.69 -1.30 -13.39
C GLU A 62 -0.83 -2.43 -12.36
N ILE A 63 -1.51 -3.52 -12.74
CA ILE A 63 -1.73 -4.66 -11.85
C ILE A 63 -1.13 -5.91 -12.48
N ALA A 64 -0.05 -6.40 -11.89
CA ALA A 64 0.52 -7.70 -12.19
C ALA A 64 -0.15 -8.77 -11.31
N ALA A 65 -0.98 -9.59 -11.94
CA ALA A 65 -1.68 -10.70 -11.28
C ALA A 65 -0.90 -12.02 -11.43
N SER A 66 -0.14 -12.38 -10.40
CA SER A 66 0.68 -13.60 -10.36
C SER A 66 0.59 -14.27 -8.99
N ASP A 67 0.53 -15.60 -9.00
CA ASP A 67 0.62 -16.39 -7.75
C ASP A 67 2.09 -16.69 -7.36
N GLU A 68 3.03 -16.27 -8.20
CA GLU A 68 4.46 -16.34 -7.91
C GLU A 68 4.86 -15.30 -6.86
N MET A 69 5.77 -15.70 -5.96
CA MET A 69 6.35 -14.80 -4.98
C MET A 69 7.40 -13.93 -5.67
N VAL A 70 7.00 -12.69 -5.97
CA VAL A 70 7.90 -11.69 -6.53
C VAL A 70 8.43 -10.80 -5.43
N ASP A 71 9.75 -10.59 -5.43
CA ASP A 71 10.40 -9.53 -4.66
C ASP A 71 9.91 -8.18 -5.20
N LEU A 72 9.15 -7.45 -4.39
CA LEU A 72 8.53 -6.19 -4.80
C LEU A 72 9.59 -5.11 -5.08
N ALA A 73 10.66 -5.08 -4.27
CA ALA A 73 11.73 -4.08 -4.39
C ALA A 73 12.54 -4.28 -5.66
N ASN A 74 12.86 -5.53 -6.00
CA ASN A 74 13.61 -5.85 -7.22
C ASN A 74 12.74 -5.94 -8.49
N GLY A 75 11.42 -6.13 -8.33
CA GLY A 75 10.46 -6.22 -9.44
C GLY A 75 9.97 -4.87 -9.97
N GLY A 76 10.35 -3.76 -9.32
CA GLY A 76 9.87 -2.43 -9.66
C GLY A 76 8.37 -2.27 -9.38
N PHE A 77 7.89 -2.90 -8.31
CA PHE A 77 6.53 -2.74 -7.79
C PHE A 77 6.54 -1.76 -6.61
N ASP A 78 5.50 -0.93 -6.52
CA ASP A 78 5.33 0.02 -5.42
C ASP A 78 4.68 -0.66 -4.21
N ALA A 79 3.81 -1.63 -4.44
CA ALA A 79 3.13 -2.39 -3.39
C ALA A 79 2.66 -3.78 -3.85
N GLY A 80 2.26 -4.62 -2.90
CA GLY A 80 1.66 -5.91 -3.19
C GLY A 80 0.65 -6.36 -2.15
N ILE A 81 -0.30 -7.19 -2.58
CA ILE A 81 -1.24 -7.89 -1.69
C ILE A 81 -0.77 -9.34 -1.59
N ARG A 82 -0.75 -9.93 -0.40
CA ARG A 82 -0.41 -11.34 -0.18
C ARG A 82 -1.38 -11.93 0.84
N LEU A 83 -1.77 -13.19 0.66
CA LEU A 83 -2.65 -13.88 1.61
C LEU A 83 -1.82 -14.42 2.78
N GLY A 84 -1.65 -13.62 3.84
CA GLY A 84 -1.37 -13.96 5.25
C GLY A 84 -0.17 -14.84 5.62
N GLN A 85 0.40 -15.62 4.70
CA GLN A 85 1.42 -16.63 4.97
C GLN A 85 2.82 -16.12 4.60
N PHE A 86 2.90 -15.02 3.85
CA PHE A 86 4.14 -14.48 3.29
C PHE A 86 4.07 -12.96 3.16
N VAL A 87 4.22 -12.26 4.28
CA VAL A 87 4.53 -10.82 4.29
C VAL A 87 6.04 -10.71 4.50
N ALA A 88 6.74 -10.01 3.61
CA ALA A 88 8.17 -9.79 3.74
C ALA A 88 8.45 -8.94 5.00
N PRO A 89 9.60 -9.12 5.69
CA PRO A 89 9.88 -8.46 6.97
C PRO A 89 9.85 -6.92 6.94
N ASP A 90 9.86 -6.32 5.75
CA ASP A 90 9.91 -4.89 5.47
C ASP A 90 8.59 -4.29 5.00
N MET A 91 7.53 -5.09 4.84
CA MET A 91 6.20 -4.58 4.52
C MET A 91 5.48 -4.07 5.78
N VAL A 92 5.13 -2.78 5.78
CA VAL A 92 4.24 -2.18 6.80
C VAL A 92 2.79 -2.58 6.48
N ALA A 93 2.07 -3.10 7.48
CA ALA A 93 0.66 -3.52 7.41
C ALA A 93 -0.26 -2.53 8.13
#